data_AF-A0AAD7CQS1-F1
#
_entry.id   AF-A0AAD7CQS1-F1
#
_cell.length_a   1.000
_cell.length_b   1.000
_cell.length_c   1.000
_cell.angle_alpha   90.00
_cell.angle_beta   90.00
_cell.angle_gamma   90.00
#
_symmetry.space_group_name_H-M   'P 1'
#
loop_
_entity.id
_entity.type
_entity.pdbx_description
1 polymer ?
#
loop_
_entity_poly.entity_id
_entity_poly.type
_entity_poly.pdbx_seq_one_letter_code
_entity_poly.pdbx_strand_id
1 'polypeptide(L)' 'DSEIGFDCSGTLIKMRLRGVIYGGQGHFTCRFFDRTVSMWLHDGITTSRQCIQEDELIQVSDR' A
#
# COMPACT_ATOMS: atom_id res chain seq x y z
N ASP A 1 -1.03 0.11 -16.94
CA ASP A 1 -1.93 -0.22 -15.82
C ASP A 1 -1.69 -1.64 -15.33
N SER A 2 -0.91 -1.79 -14.26
CA SER A 2 -0.54 -3.10 -13.72
C SER A 2 -1.68 -3.64 -12.82
N GLU A 3 -2.65 -4.29 -13.44
CA GLU A 3 -3.71 -5.04 -12.75
C GLU A 3 -3.36 -6.54 -12.72
N ILE A 4 -3.65 -7.20 -11.61
CA ILE A 4 -3.54 -8.65 -11.49
C ILE A 4 -4.96 -9.21 -11.47
N GLY A 5 -5.27 -10.12 -12.40
CA GLY A 5 -6.54 -10.85 -12.44
C GLY A 5 -6.41 -12.24 -11.84
N PHE A 6 -7.41 -12.68 -11.08
CA PHE A 6 -7.55 -14.08 -10.68
C PHE A 6 -9.01 -14.53 -10.75
N ASP A 7 -9.20 -15.80 -11.11
CA ASP A 7 -10.51 -16.43 -11.08
C ASP A 7 -10.90 -16.79 -9.64
N CYS A 8 -12.11 -16.40 -9.25
CA CYS A 8 -12.72 -16.80 -7.99
C CYS A 8 -14.10 -17.38 -8.31
N SER A 9 -14.18 -18.72 -8.32
CA SER A 9 -15.41 -19.46 -8.59
C SER A 9 -16.09 -19.05 -9.91
N GLY A 10 -15.30 -18.88 -10.99
CA GLY A 10 -15.80 -18.46 -12.31
C GLY A 10 -16.03 -16.95 -12.46
N THR A 11 -15.70 -16.15 -11.44
CA THR A 11 -15.71 -14.69 -11.50
C THR A 11 -14.28 -14.16 -11.59
N LEU A 12 -13.96 -13.44 -12.66
CA LEU A 12 -12.67 -12.75 -12.78
C LEU A 12 -12.64 -11.53 -11.85
N ILE A 13 -11.81 -11.59 -10.81
CA ILE A 13 -11.56 -10.48 -9.89
C ILE A 13 -10.26 -9.78 -10.33
N LYS A 14 -10.32 -8.45 -10.47
CA LYS A 14 -9.16 -7.62 -10.80
C LYS A 14 -8.70 -6.85 -9.58
N MET A 15 -7.41 -6.95 -9.28
CA MET A 15 -6.74 -6.19 -8.24
C MET A 15 -5.81 -5.15 -8.85
N ARG A 16 -5.84 -3.95 -8.27
CA ARG A 16 -4.86 -2.89 -8.55
C ARG A 16 -3.80 -2.91 -7.46
N LEU A 17 -2.56 -2.54 -7.80
CA LEU A 17 -1.56 -2.27 -6.78
C LEU A 17 -2.05 -1.14 -5.88
N ARG A 18 -2.03 -1.34 -4.56
CA ARG A 18 -2.51 -0.36 -3.55
C ARG A 18 -1.49 -0.03 -2.47
N GLY A 19 -0.28 -0.55 -2.59
CA GLY A 19 0.76 -0.37 -1.59
C GLY A 19 1.88 -1.37 -1.75
N VAL A 20 2.89 -1.22 -0.89
CA VAL A 20 4.07 -2.07 -0.82
C VAL A 20 4.37 -2.38 0.64
N ILE A 21 4.84 -3.59 0.89
CA ILE A 21 5.47 -3.99 2.15
C ILE A 21 6.94 -4.22 1.82
N TYR A 22 7.83 -3.58 2.58
CA TYR A 22 9.28 -3.70 2.39
C TYR A 22 9.93 -3.98 3.74
N GLY A 23 10.99 -4.79 3.70
CA GLY A 23 11.66 -5.27 4.89
C GLY A 23 13.12 -4.84 4.95
N GLY A 24 13.63 -4.69 6.16
CA GLY A 24 15.04 -4.41 6.44
C GLY A 24 15.32 -4.50 7.93
N GLN A 25 16.52 -4.93 8.32
CA GLN A 25 16.98 -4.98 9.72
C GLN A 25 16.01 -5.72 10.68
N GLY A 26 15.41 -6.83 10.21
CA GLY A 26 14.49 -7.63 11.02
C GLY A 26 13.10 -7.00 11.23
N HIS A 27 12.74 -6.00 10.43
CA HIS A 27 11.48 -5.27 10.55
C HIS A 27 10.79 -5.08 9.19
N PHE A 28 9.45 -5.11 9.18
CA PHE A 28 8.64 -4.80 8.01
C PHE A 28 7.96 -3.46 8.18
N THR A 29 7.99 -2.67 7.13
CA THR A 29 7.28 -1.40 7.01
C THR A 29 6.40 -1.45 5.76
N CYS A 30 5.25 -0.80 5.80
CA CYS A 30 4.39 -0.69 4.64
C CYS A 30 3.98 0.75 4.34
N ARG A 31 3.74 1.00 3.06
CA ARG A 31 3.04 2.17 2.56
C ARG A 31 1.89 1.71 1.69
N PHE A 32 0.71 2.25 1.91
CA PHE A 32 -0.48 1.90 1.14
C PHE A 32 -1.37 3.12 0.93
N PHE A 33 -2.26 3.06 -0.05
CA PHE A 33 -3.15 4.16 -0.38
C PHE A 33 -4.63 3.77 -0.39
N ASP A 34 -5.43 4.64 0.19
CA ASP A 34 -6.88 4.51 0.28
C ASP A 34 -7.58 5.01 -0.99
N ARG A 35 -8.91 4.87 -1.04
CA ARG A 35 -9.69 5.23 -2.23
C ARG A 35 -9.61 6.72 -2.58
N THR A 36 -9.23 7.57 -1.63
CA THR A 36 -9.02 9.01 -1.83
C THR A 36 -7.58 9.35 -2.22
N VAL A 37 -6.73 8.34 -2.49
CA VAL A 37 -5.32 8.51 -2.89
C VAL A 37 -4.45 9.05 -1.75
N SER A 38 -4.95 9.02 -0.51
CA SER A 38 -4.15 9.33 0.68
C SER A 38 -3.18 8.17 0.95
N MET A 39 -1.91 8.49 1.16
CA MET A 39 -0.87 7.52 1.52
C MET A 39 -0.76 7.38 3.04
N TRP A 40 -0.62 6.14 3.47
CA TRP A 40 -0.56 5.72 4.85
C TRP A 40 0.70 4.90 5.10
N LEU A 41 1.45 5.28 6.14
CA LEU A 41 2.60 4.56 6.68
C LEU A 41 2.18 3.72 7.88
N HIS A 42 2.68 2.49 7.93
CA HIS A 42 2.61 1.67 9.13
C HIS A 42 3.88 0.83 9.27
N ASP A 43 4.50 0.90 10.45
CA ASP A 43 5.67 0.09 10.80
C ASP A 43 5.41 -0.77 12.04
N GLY A 44 4.49 -0.40 12.92
CA GLY A 44 4.19 -1.17 14.14
C GLY A 44 5.22 -1.04 15.26
N ILE A 45 6.39 -0.41 15.01
CA ILE A 45 7.37 -0.02 16.05
C ILE A 45 7.11 1.42 16.46
N THR A 46 7.27 2.37 15.53
CA THR A 46 7.05 3.80 15.76
C THR A 46 5.57 4.13 15.67
N THR A 47 4.84 3.51 14.74
CA THR A 47 3.41 3.78 14.56
C THR A 47 2.53 3.02 15.55
N SER A 48 3.08 2.03 16.26
CA SER A 48 2.34 1.13 17.16
C SER A 48 1.08 0.58 16.46
N ARG A 49 -0.11 0.73 17.05
CA ARG A 49 -1.40 0.30 16.48
C ARG A 49 -2.01 1.28 15.47
N GLN A 50 -1.34 2.37 15.11
CA GLN A 50 -1.90 3.42 14.25
C GLN A 50 -1.25 3.39 12.87
N CYS A 51 -1.99 3.86 11.87
CA CYS A 51 -1.44 4.22 10.57
C CYS A 51 -1.31 5.74 10.54
N ILE A 52 -0.16 6.23 10.09
CA ILE A 52 0.12 7.66 10.00
C ILE A 52 -0.12 8.08 8.55
N GLN A 53 -0.97 9.07 8.33
CA GLN A 53 -1.14 9.67 7.01
C GLN A 53 0.10 10.50 6.68
N GLU A 54 0.77 10.22 5.56
CA GLU A 54 1.95 10.96 5.12
C GLU A 54 1.55 12.06 4.13
N ASP A 55 1.18 11.70 2.91
CA ASP A 55 0.89 12.63 1.81
C ASP A 55 -0.02 12.00 0.74
N GLU A 56 -0.38 12.72 -0.31
CA GLU A 56 -1.10 12.14 -1.46
C GLU A 56 -0.13 11.49 -2.47
N LEU A 57 -0.44 10.29 -2.98
CA LEU A 57 0.43 9.57 -3.93
C LEU A 57 0.79 10.42 -5.16
N ILE A 58 -0.11 11.33 -5.56
CA ILE A 58 0.03 12.21 -6.72
C ILE A 58 1.23 13.16 -6.57
N GLN A 59 1.68 13.42 -5.34
CA GLN A 59 2.83 14.29 -5.06
C GLN A 59 4.16 13.55 -4.99
N VAL A 60 4.16 12.22 -5.08
CA VAL A 60 5.38 11.41 -5.12
C VAL A 60 5.95 11.45 -6.54
N SER A 61 6.78 12.44 -6.84
CA SER A 61 7.49 12.50 -8.13
C SER A 61 8.63 11.48 -8.16
N ASP A 62 8.80 10.78 -9.28
CA ASP A 62 10.02 10.03 -9.62
C ASP A 62 11.19 11.01 -9.73
N ARG A 63 11.86 11.31 -8.62
CA ARG A 63 13.17 12.00 -8.63
C ARG A 63 14.29 10.98 -8.74
#